data_AF-X6FT02-F1
#
_entry.id   AF-X6FT02-F1
#
_cell.length_a   1.000
_cell.length_b   1.000
_cell.length_c   1.000
_cell.angle_alpha   90.00
_cell.angle_beta   90.00
_cell.angle_gamma   90.00
#
_symmetry.space_group_name_H-M   'P 1'
#
loop_
_entity.id
_entity.type
_entity.pdbx_description
1 polymer ?
#
loop_
_entity_poly.entity_id
_entity_poly.type
_entity_poly.pdbx_seq_one_letter_code
_entity_poly.pdbx_strand_id
1 'polypeptide(L)'
;MSALKKAIRLLILPFRIAWMSVKVVGFLISSVLCLWLGTFVAYWVALTFSYIFLPDAWTEAMWAWASGLYDRHLWFRVATVAPFAFLVGLPFAFLKDGRTPEGRRREEEERHRQLNDDLAAQRFREGLGLPR
;
A
#
# COMPACT_ATOMS: atom_id res chain seq x y z
N MET A 1 19.59 34.22 25.98
CA MET A 1 18.75 33.33 25.14
C MET A 1 19.53 32.33 24.25
N SER A 2 20.85 32.47 24.04
CA SER A 2 21.66 31.57 23.18
C SER A 2 21.86 30.15 23.76
N ALA A 3 22.10 30.03 25.08
CA ALA A 3 22.39 28.75 25.73
C ALA A 3 21.20 27.77 25.74
N LEU A 4 19.98 28.27 25.98
CA LEU A 4 18.75 27.47 25.96
C LEU A 4 18.50 26.86 24.57
N LYS A 5 18.76 27.64 23.51
CA LYS A 5 18.64 27.19 22.11
C LYS A 5 19.67 26.11 21.76
N LYS A 6 20.86 26.14 22.37
CA LYS A 6 21.92 25.13 22.22
C LYS A 6 21.56 23.83 22.94
N ALA A 7 21.03 23.92 24.16
CA ALA A 7 20.59 22.78 24.96
C ALA A 7 19.41 22.03 24.31
N ILE A 8 18.42 22.76 23.80
CA ILE A 8 17.28 22.18 23.06
C ILE A 8 17.74 21.46 21.79
N ARG A 9 18.74 22.02 21.08
CA ARG A 9 19.29 21.41 19.85
C ARG A 9 20.07 20.12 20.15
N LEU A 10 20.74 20.06 21.30
CA LEU A 10 21.46 18.87 21.80
C LEU A 10 20.51 17.71 22.16
N LEU A 11 19.29 18.01 22.58
CA LEU A 11 18.22 17.03 22.85
C LEU A 11 17.46 16.58 21.59
N ILE A 12 17.26 17.49 20.63
CA ILE A 12 16.58 17.19 19.36
C ILE A 12 17.46 16.39 18.38
N LEU A 13 18.78 16.53 18.44
CA LEU A 13 19.71 15.80 17.59
C LEU A 13 19.61 14.26 17.75
N PRO A 14 19.71 13.69 18.97
CA PRO A 14 19.57 12.24 19.16
C PRO A 14 18.15 11.75 18.85
N PHE A 15 17.13 12.57 19.10
CA PHE A 15 15.75 12.24 18.72
C PHE A 15 15.58 12.15 17.19
N ARG A 16 16.19 13.07 16.43
CA ARG A 16 16.22 13.00 14.96
C ARG A 16 16.97 11.78 14.46
N ILE A 17 18.10 11.44 15.08
CA ILE A 17 18.89 10.25 14.72
C ILE A 17 18.08 8.99 14.99
N ALA A 18 17.49 8.85 16.18
CA ALA A 18 16.60 7.74 16.51
C ALA A 18 15.43 7.61 15.52
N TRP A 19 14.83 8.74 15.15
CA TRP A 19 13.74 8.77 14.16
C TRP A 19 14.20 8.34 12.75
N MET A 20 15.40 8.77 12.32
CA MET A 20 15.98 8.31 11.06
C MET A 20 16.33 6.82 11.11
N SER A 21 16.84 6.33 12.23
CA SER A 21 17.10 4.90 12.44
C SER A 21 15.84 4.07 12.29
N VAL A 22 14.72 4.50 12.87
CA VAL A 22 13.42 3.83 12.70
C VAL A 22 13.01 3.78 11.23
N LYS A 23 13.17 4.88 10.48
CA LYS A 23 12.87 4.91 9.05
C LYS A 23 13.77 3.98 8.23
N VAL A 24 15.07 3.96 8.54
CA VAL A 24 16.04 3.09 7.86
C VAL A 24 15.75 1.62 8.14
N VAL A 25 15.44 1.27 9.38
CA VAL A 25 15.02 -0.10 9.74
C VAL A 25 13.74 -0.48 9.00
N GLY A 26 12.75 0.42 8.95
CA GLY A 26 11.53 0.19 8.17
C GLY A 26 11.81 -0.03 6.68
N PHE A 27 12.70 0.78 6.09
CA PHE A 27 13.12 0.63 4.70
C PHE A 27 13.87 -0.69 4.45
N LEU A 28 14.76 -1.08 5.35
CA LEU A 28 15.46 -2.37 5.29
C LEU A 28 14.50 -3.54 5.35
N ILE A 29 13.55 -3.53 6.29
CA ILE A 29 12.51 -4.56 6.40
C ILE A 29 11.70 -4.61 5.11
N SER A 30 11.27 -3.47 4.59
CA SER A 30 10.53 -3.39 3.32
C SER A 30 11.34 -3.91 2.13
N SER A 31 12.63 -3.57 2.06
CA SER A 31 13.53 -4.06 1.01
C SER A 31 13.74 -5.57 1.08
N VAL A 32 13.92 -6.12 2.27
CA VAL A 32 14.06 -7.57 2.48
C VAL A 32 12.76 -8.28 2.08
N LEU A 33 11.60 -7.78 2.50
CA LEU A 33 10.30 -8.32 2.08
C LEU A 33 10.13 -8.25 0.57
N CYS A 34 10.54 -7.15 -0.07
CA CYS A 34 10.43 -6.97 -1.52
C CYS A 34 11.31 -7.97 -2.28
N LEU A 35 12.57 -8.14 -1.86
CA LEU A 35 13.50 -9.12 -2.45
C LEU A 35 13.00 -10.56 -2.24
N TRP A 36 12.49 -10.85 -1.05
CA TRP A 36 11.91 -12.15 -0.74
C TRP A 36 10.71 -12.44 -1.63
N LEU A 37 9.79 -11.48 -1.77
CA LEU A 37 8.65 -11.58 -2.67
C LEU A 37 9.08 -11.77 -4.13
N GLY A 38 10.05 -10.98 -4.59
CA GLY A 38 10.59 -11.08 -5.95
C GLY A 38 11.24 -12.43 -6.25
N THR A 39 11.98 -12.98 -5.29
CA THR A 39 12.58 -14.32 -5.40
C THR A 39 11.49 -15.39 -5.49
N PHE A 40 10.42 -15.26 -4.71
CA PHE A 40 9.26 -16.16 -4.82
C PHE A 40 8.54 -16.05 -6.16
N VAL A 41 8.32 -14.84 -6.67
CA VAL A 41 7.72 -14.65 -8.00
C VAL A 41 8.60 -15.26 -9.08
N ALA A 42 9.91 -15.05 -9.02
CA ALA A 42 10.86 -15.65 -9.96
C ALA A 42 10.84 -17.19 -9.88
N TYR A 43 10.76 -17.76 -8.67
CA TYR A 43 10.57 -19.19 -8.45
C TYR A 43 9.31 -19.71 -9.14
N TRP A 44 8.17 -19.03 -8.96
CA TRP A 44 6.90 -19.39 -9.62
C TRP A 44 7.00 -19.35 -11.14
N VAL A 45 7.61 -18.29 -11.68
CA VAL A 45 7.83 -18.16 -13.13
C VAL A 45 8.69 -19.32 -13.62
N ALA A 46 9.81 -19.62 -12.96
CA ALA A 46 10.68 -20.74 -13.31
C ALA A 46 9.94 -22.09 -13.26
N LEU A 47 9.06 -22.29 -12.27
CA LEU A 47 8.25 -23.48 -12.13
C LEU A 47 7.23 -23.61 -13.27
N THR A 48 6.50 -22.54 -13.60
CA THR A 48 5.59 -22.50 -14.75
C THR A 48 6.32 -22.76 -16.06
N PHE A 49 7.49 -22.15 -16.27
CA PHE A 49 8.31 -22.42 -17.45
C PHE A 49 8.78 -23.88 -17.50
N SER A 50 9.20 -24.45 -16.37
CA SER A 50 9.58 -25.87 -16.31
C SER A 50 8.42 -26.78 -16.73
N TYR A 51 7.21 -26.56 -16.21
CA TYR A 51 6.05 -27.38 -16.58
C TYR A 51 5.57 -27.20 -18.03
N ILE A 52 5.81 -26.03 -18.65
CA ILE A 52 5.44 -25.78 -20.05
C ILE A 52 6.47 -26.36 -21.02
N PHE A 53 7.76 -26.30 -20.68
CA PHE A 53 8.85 -26.59 -21.61
C PHE A 53 9.58 -27.91 -21.34
N LEU A 54 9.58 -28.43 -20.11
CA LEU A 54 10.26 -29.67 -19.76
C LEU A 54 9.27 -30.84 -19.62
N PRO A 55 9.69 -32.07 -19.98
CA PRO A 55 8.92 -33.27 -19.69
C PRO A 55 8.67 -33.42 -18.18
N ASP A 56 7.49 -33.90 -17.80
CA ASP A 56 7.07 -34.02 -16.39
C ASP A 56 8.10 -34.76 -15.52
N ALA A 57 8.71 -35.84 -16.03
CA ALA A 57 9.72 -36.59 -15.29
C ALA A 57 10.96 -35.73 -14.91
N TRP A 58 11.35 -34.78 -15.76
CA TRP A 58 12.48 -33.89 -15.49
C TRP A 58 12.08 -32.76 -14.53
N THR A 59 10.88 -32.23 -14.70
CA THR A 59 10.31 -31.21 -13.82
C THR A 59 10.11 -31.77 -12.40
N GLU A 60 9.53 -32.96 -12.25
CA GLU A 60 9.37 -33.61 -10.94
C GLU A 60 10.70 -33.87 -10.26
N ALA A 61 11.71 -34.38 -10.99
CA ALA A 61 13.04 -34.60 -10.43
C ALA A 61 13.72 -33.29 -9.98
N MET A 62 13.58 -32.21 -10.77
CA MET A 62 14.13 -30.89 -10.42
C MET A 62 13.43 -30.24 -9.23
N TRP A 63 12.13 -30.47 -9.05
CA TRP A 63 11.31 -29.83 -8.00
C TRP A 63 10.98 -30.74 -6.81
N ALA A 64 11.45 -31.99 -6.79
CA ALA A 64 11.19 -32.96 -5.72
C ALA A 64 11.57 -32.44 -4.32
N TRP A 65 12.66 -31.69 -4.21
CA TRP A 65 13.07 -31.05 -2.96
C TRP A 65 12.07 -29.99 -2.49
N ALA A 66 11.46 -29.26 -3.43
CA ALA A 66 10.48 -28.22 -3.14
C ALA A 66 9.11 -28.81 -2.78
N SER A 67 8.68 -29.89 -3.44
CA SER A 67 7.45 -30.60 -3.06
C SER A 67 7.57 -31.22 -1.67
N GLY A 68 8.73 -31.79 -1.32
CA GLY A 68 9.01 -32.28 0.02
C GLY A 68 9.01 -31.17 1.09
N LEU A 69 9.51 -29.97 0.76
CA LEU A 69 9.45 -28.82 1.66
C LEU A 69 8.02 -28.29 1.84
N TYR A 70 7.23 -28.27 0.77
CA TYR A 70 5.84 -27.82 0.80
C TYR A 70 4.96 -28.71 1.69
N ASP A 71 5.19 -30.02 1.67
CA ASP A 71 4.41 -30.97 2.48
C ASP A 71 4.82 -30.95 3.96
N ARG A 72 6.13 -30.75 4.23
CA ARG A 72 6.69 -30.81 5.59
C ARG A 72 6.61 -29.49 6.36
N HIS A 73 6.69 -28.34 5.67
CA HIS A 73 6.74 -27.04 6.32
C HIS A 73 5.56 -26.14 5.96
N LEU A 74 4.66 -26.01 6.94
CA LEU A 74 3.50 -25.11 6.88
C LEU A 74 3.88 -23.65 6.56
N TRP A 75 5.06 -23.21 7.03
CA TRP A 75 5.61 -21.89 6.72
C TRP A 75 5.95 -21.72 5.24
N PHE A 76 6.43 -22.76 4.57
CA PHE A 76 6.71 -22.72 3.13
C PHE A 76 5.39 -22.60 2.35
N ARG A 77 4.36 -23.34 2.78
CA ARG A 77 3.02 -23.25 2.21
C ARG A 77 2.41 -21.85 2.35
N VAL A 78 2.44 -21.28 3.55
CA VAL A 78 1.97 -19.90 3.79
C VAL A 78 2.81 -18.90 2.98
N ALA A 79 4.12 -19.08 2.92
CA ALA A 79 5.03 -18.24 2.14
C ALA A 79 4.77 -18.32 0.63
N THR A 80 4.31 -19.45 0.10
CA THR A 80 3.94 -19.58 -1.32
C THR A 80 2.58 -18.97 -1.65
N VAL A 81 1.62 -19.00 -0.71
CA VAL A 81 0.24 -18.51 -0.92
C VAL A 81 0.11 -17.02 -0.62
N ALA A 82 0.80 -16.50 0.39
CA ALA A 82 0.74 -15.10 0.79
C ALA A 82 1.11 -14.10 -0.34
N PRO A 83 2.14 -14.34 -1.18
CA PRO A 83 2.43 -13.50 -2.33
C PRO A 83 1.27 -13.45 -3.30
N PHE A 84 0.62 -14.58 -3.57
CA PHE A 84 -0.53 -14.64 -4.47
C PHE A 84 -1.73 -13.90 -3.88
N ALA A 85 -2.03 -14.14 -2.61
CA ALA A 85 -3.08 -13.44 -1.88
C ALA A 85 -2.80 -11.93 -1.79
N PHE A 86 -1.54 -11.52 -1.66
CA PHE A 86 -1.15 -10.11 -1.65
C PHE A 86 -1.23 -9.51 -3.06
N LEU A 87 -0.72 -10.19 -4.08
CA LEU A 87 -0.67 -9.69 -5.46
C LEU A 87 -2.05 -9.62 -6.12
N VAL A 88 -2.97 -10.53 -5.76
CA VAL A 88 -4.39 -10.49 -6.15
C VAL A 88 -5.21 -9.63 -5.20
N GLY A 89 -4.93 -9.70 -3.89
CA GLY A 89 -5.68 -8.99 -2.87
C GLY A 89 -5.40 -7.49 -2.83
N LEU A 90 -4.19 -7.01 -3.13
CA LEU A 90 -3.89 -5.58 -3.19
C LEU A 90 -4.70 -4.85 -4.27
N PRO A 91 -4.72 -5.30 -5.54
CA PRO A 91 -5.54 -4.66 -6.57
C PRO A 91 -7.02 -4.79 -6.24
N PHE A 92 -7.49 -5.93 -5.72
CA PHE A 92 -8.90 -6.08 -5.33
C PHE A 92 -9.30 -5.23 -4.13
N ALA A 93 -8.40 -5.04 -3.17
CA ALA A 93 -8.57 -4.14 -2.04
C ALA A 93 -8.55 -2.68 -2.49
N PHE A 94 -7.67 -2.30 -3.43
CA PHE A 94 -7.68 -0.97 -4.06
C PHE A 94 -8.95 -0.73 -4.89
N LEU A 95 -9.48 -1.76 -5.57
CA LEU A 95 -10.75 -1.71 -6.29
C LEU A 95 -11.97 -1.64 -5.34
N LYS A 96 -11.86 -2.24 -4.14
CA LYS A 96 -12.89 -2.20 -3.10
C LYS A 96 -12.80 -0.92 -2.25
N ASP A 97 -11.62 -0.33 -2.10
CA ASP A 97 -11.36 0.97 -1.46
C ASP A 97 -11.61 2.13 -2.43
N GLY A 98 -12.75 2.07 -3.14
CA GLY A 98 -13.39 3.24 -3.72
C GLY A 98 -14.41 3.76 -2.70
N ARG A 99 -14.37 5.01 -2.19
CA ARG A 99 -14.07 6.24 -2.94
C ARG A 99 -14.36 6.05 -4.44
N THR A 100 -15.54 5.52 -4.72
CA THR A 100 -16.09 5.51 -6.07
C THR A 100 -15.95 6.94 -6.62
N PRO A 101 -15.55 7.12 -7.89
CA PRO A 101 -15.61 8.43 -8.53
C PRO A 101 -17.02 9.04 -8.45
N GLU A 102 -18.05 8.21 -8.30
CA GLU A 102 -19.43 8.59 -8.00
C GLU A 102 -19.62 9.21 -6.60
N GLY A 103 -18.92 8.72 -5.57
CA GLY A 103 -18.97 9.30 -4.22
C GLY A 103 -18.32 10.69 -4.17
N ARG A 104 -17.19 10.88 -4.86
CA ARG A 104 -16.60 12.22 -5.03
C ARG A 104 -17.47 13.13 -5.89
N ARG A 105 -18.08 12.62 -6.96
CA ARG A 105 -19.04 13.39 -7.76
C ARG A 105 -20.26 13.81 -6.94
N ARG A 106 -20.80 12.93 -6.09
CA ARG A 106 -21.91 13.29 -5.19
C ARG A 106 -21.51 14.35 -4.18
N GLU A 107 -20.35 14.24 -3.54
CA GLU A 107 -19.88 15.29 -2.62
C GLU A 107 -19.61 16.62 -3.33
N GLU A 108 -19.08 16.59 -4.56
CA GLU A 108 -18.89 17.79 -5.39
C GLU A 108 -20.22 18.40 -5.86
N GLU A 109 -21.19 17.58 -6.27
CA GLU A 109 -22.55 17.99 -6.65
C GLU A 109 -23.32 18.57 -5.46
N GLU A 110 -23.19 17.97 -4.27
CA GLU A 110 -23.80 18.48 -3.04
C GLU A 110 -23.18 19.82 -2.63
N ARG A 111 -21.85 19.98 -2.73
CA ARG A 111 -21.18 21.28 -2.54
C ARG A 111 -21.64 22.32 -3.56
N HIS A 112 -21.76 21.95 -4.83
CA HIS A 112 -22.21 22.86 -5.88
C HIS A 112 -23.68 23.28 -5.68
N ARG A 113 -24.54 22.38 -5.22
CA ARG A 113 -25.93 22.72 -4.86
C ARG A 113 -25.98 23.70 -3.68
N GLN A 114 -25.22 23.45 -2.62
CA GLN A 114 -25.17 24.36 -1.46
C GLN A 114 -24.66 25.75 -1.84
N LEU A 115 -23.61 25.84 -2.66
CA LEU A 115 -23.11 27.13 -3.16
C LEU A 115 -24.14 27.86 -4.03
N ASN A 116 -24.89 27.13 -4.85
CA ASN A 116 -25.92 27.71 -5.69
C ASN A 116 -27.14 28.18 -4.88
N ASP A 117 -27.52 27.45 -3.83
CA ASP A 117 -28.58 27.85 -2.89
C ASP A 117 -28.17 29.08 -2.08
N ASP A 118 -26.91 29.18 -1.65
CA ASP A 118 -26.37 30.37 -0.96
C ASP A 118 -26.32 31.59 -1.89
N LEU A 119 -25.92 31.41 -3.16
CA LEU A 119 -25.92 32.46 -4.18
C LEU A 119 -27.35 32.91 -4.54
N ALA A 120 -28.30 31.97 -4.59
CA ALA A 120 -29.71 32.29 -4.78
C ALA A 120 -30.25 33.06 -3.57
N ALA A 121 -29.94 32.63 -2.34
CA ALA A 121 -30.33 33.33 -1.11
C ALA A 121 -29.72 34.75 -1.04
N GLN A 122 -28.48 34.94 -1.50
CA GLN A 122 -27.87 36.27 -1.63
C GLN A 122 -28.60 37.14 -2.64
N ARG A 123 -28.91 36.61 -3.83
CA ARG A 123 -29.67 37.37 -4.86
C ARG A 123 -31.09 37.73 -4.41
N PHE A 124 -31.77 36.84 -3.69
CA PHE A 124 -33.06 37.17 -3.09
C PHE A 124 -32.93 38.26 -2.03
N ARG A 125 -31.85 38.25 -1.23
CA ARG A 125 -31.58 39.26 -0.20
C ARG A 125 -31.21 40.63 -0.80
N GLU A 126 -30.49 40.64 -1.92
CA GLU A 126 -30.17 41.85 -2.69
C GLU A 126 -31.39 42.39 -3.45
N GLY A 127 -32.23 41.52 -4.03
CA GLY A 127 -33.47 41.91 -4.72
C GLY A 127 -34.58 42.42 -3.79
N LEU A 128 -34.55 42.05 -2.50
CA LEU A 128 -35.46 42.55 -1.48
C LEU A 128 -35.01 43.88 -0.84
N GLY A 129 -33.86 44.44 -1.24
CA GLY A 129 -33.44 45.80 -0.84
C GLY A 129 -33.43 46.04 0.67
N LEU A 130 -33.07 45.05 1.48
CA LEU A 130 -32.97 45.21 2.93
C LEU A 130 -31.53 45.58 3.33
N PRO A 131 -31.29 46.82 3.80
CA PRO A 131 -29.98 47.21 4.32
C PRO A 131 -29.69 46.50 5.65
N ARG A 132 -28.39 46.36 5.92
CA ARG A 132 -27.79 45.75 7.12
C ARG A 132 -28.40 46.19 8.44
#